data_AF-A0A7J3N0N4-F1
#
_entry.id   AF-A0A7J3N0N4-F1
#
_cell.length_a   1.000
_cell.length_b   1.000
_cell.length_c   1.000
_cell.angle_alpha   90.00
_cell.angle_beta   90.00
_cell.angle_gamma   90.00
#
_symmetry.space_group_name_H-M   'P 1'
#
loop_
_entity.id
_entity.type
_entity.pdbx_description
1 polymer ?
#
loop_
_entity_poly.entity_id
_entity_poly.type
_entity_poly.pdbx_seq_one_letter_code
_entity_poly.pdbx_strand_id
1 'polypeptide(L)'
;MYLGKWEEKALQGEFGEALQLSMNVLVKVCRALKAEKLVEISHAHVSGVSYFNIGDEGIEFLEDLVKKGAKTSIYTTANPASIAFLDKFRDSYSAEIIVKQRKIIDILISIGIDRKSFTCIPYKLKTPVLGEHLAWAESSAVIYANSILGAKTNREGGVTALMAAIAGRTCFSGMHLDENRCPTETIVIDFPIRSIAEASAIGLYIGNVVRGIPYIKMKMYIDEKLKNVVLRSFLASLASTSSCPLVLIEGVSPEAQKYVDKHSSLEKISIDFKDVQTFFDSMCSPVLYLGCPHIDIDELELILRNSIEVLKILKIEKLYVSVPMYEQEKILKYIGSLEGIEIVYL
;
A
#
# COMPACT_ATOMS: atom_id res chain seq x y z
N MET A 1 -28.05 3.71 -9.23
CA MET A 1 -26.77 3.83 -9.94
C MET A 1 -27.05 4.03 -11.42
N TYR A 2 -26.57 5.13 -11.97
CA TYR A 2 -26.58 5.48 -13.38
C TYR A 2 -25.44 4.75 -14.10
N LEU A 3 -25.71 4.28 -15.32
CA LEU A 3 -24.74 3.66 -16.21
C LEU A 3 -24.71 4.41 -17.53
N GLY A 4 -23.52 4.70 -18.03
CA GLY A 4 -23.33 5.24 -19.37
C GLY A 4 -23.46 4.17 -20.45
N LYS A 5 -23.65 4.59 -21.71
CA LYS A 5 -23.81 3.69 -22.86
C LYS A 5 -22.70 2.64 -22.98
N TRP A 6 -21.46 3.03 -22.72
CA TRP A 6 -20.33 2.09 -22.77
C TRP A 6 -20.43 1.01 -21.69
N GLU A 7 -20.86 1.39 -20.48
CA GLU A 7 -20.97 0.48 -19.33
C GLU A 7 -22.13 -0.50 -19.51
N GLU A 8 -23.24 -0.05 -20.10
CA GLU A 8 -24.37 -0.92 -20.48
C GLU A 8 -23.95 -1.96 -21.53
N LYS A 9 -23.23 -1.53 -22.58
CA LYS A 9 -22.67 -2.43 -23.61
C LYS A 9 -21.70 -3.45 -23.02
N ALA A 10 -20.86 -3.02 -22.07
CA ALA A 10 -19.93 -3.90 -21.38
C ALA A 10 -20.66 -4.97 -20.55
N LEU A 11 -21.75 -4.60 -19.85
CA LEU A 11 -22.61 -5.56 -19.12
C LEU A 11 -23.35 -6.54 -20.04
N GLN A 12 -23.67 -6.13 -21.26
CA GLN A 12 -24.28 -6.99 -22.27
C GLN A 12 -23.28 -7.93 -22.95
N GLY A 13 -21.97 -7.78 -22.66
CA GLY A 13 -20.93 -8.64 -23.20
C GLY A 13 -20.43 -8.24 -24.59
N GLU A 14 -20.78 -7.05 -25.09
CA GLU A 14 -20.35 -6.59 -26.42
C GLU A 14 -18.82 -6.48 -26.55
N PHE A 15 -18.09 -6.40 -25.43
CA PHE A 15 -16.63 -6.25 -25.39
C PHE A 15 -15.91 -7.50 -24.85
N GLY A 16 -16.59 -8.64 -24.80
CA GLY A 16 -16.02 -9.91 -24.35
C GLY A 16 -16.37 -10.29 -22.91
N GLU A 17 -16.20 -11.57 -22.62
CA GLU A 17 -16.72 -12.22 -21.42
C GLU A 17 -16.02 -11.76 -20.14
N ALA A 18 -14.69 -11.60 -20.17
CA ALA A 18 -13.95 -11.13 -18.99
C ALA A 18 -14.40 -9.73 -18.55
N LEU A 19 -14.53 -8.78 -19.48
CA LEU A 19 -14.99 -7.44 -19.16
C LEU A 19 -16.46 -7.45 -18.69
N GLN A 20 -17.31 -8.29 -19.29
CA GLN A 20 -18.68 -8.47 -18.82
C GLN A 20 -18.74 -8.95 -17.36
N LEU A 21 -17.94 -9.95 -17.02
CA LEU A 21 -17.83 -10.46 -15.66
C LEU A 21 -17.33 -9.37 -14.70
N SER A 22 -16.27 -8.66 -15.07
CA SER A 22 -15.73 -7.54 -14.29
C SER A 22 -16.77 -6.47 -14.01
N MET A 23 -17.50 -6.04 -15.04
CA MET A 23 -18.56 -5.05 -14.90
C MET A 23 -19.72 -5.55 -14.03
N ASN A 24 -20.12 -6.82 -14.16
CA ASN A 24 -21.15 -7.40 -13.30
C ASN A 24 -20.74 -7.40 -11.82
N VAL A 25 -19.49 -7.72 -11.52
CA VAL A 25 -18.95 -7.67 -10.15
C VAL A 25 -18.94 -6.22 -9.65
N LEU A 26 -18.34 -5.30 -10.40
CA LEU A 26 -18.24 -3.89 -10.01
C LEU A 26 -19.61 -3.26 -9.78
N VAL A 27 -20.57 -3.45 -10.69
CA VAL A 27 -21.93 -2.89 -10.54
C VAL A 27 -22.62 -3.43 -9.28
N LYS A 28 -22.45 -4.71 -8.94
CA LYS A 28 -22.99 -5.28 -7.70
C LYS A 28 -22.34 -4.63 -6.47
N VAL A 29 -21.02 -4.49 -6.47
CA VAL A 29 -20.26 -3.82 -5.39
C VAL A 29 -20.71 -2.37 -5.25
N CYS A 30 -20.77 -1.62 -6.35
CA CYS A 30 -21.16 -0.21 -6.35
C CYS A 30 -22.59 -0.01 -5.86
N ARG A 31 -23.53 -0.90 -6.20
CA ARG A 31 -24.88 -0.88 -5.64
C ARG A 31 -24.89 -1.13 -4.14
N ALA A 32 -24.10 -2.08 -3.64
CA ALA A 32 -23.97 -2.34 -2.21
C ALA A 32 -23.39 -1.13 -1.46
N LEU A 33 -22.44 -0.43 -2.08
CA LEU A 33 -21.84 0.82 -1.57
C LEU A 33 -22.71 2.06 -1.81
N LYS A 34 -23.91 1.90 -2.41
CA LYS A 34 -24.83 2.98 -2.78
C LYS A 34 -24.19 4.05 -3.69
N ALA A 35 -23.20 3.67 -4.49
CA ALA A 35 -22.58 4.56 -5.45
C ALA A 35 -23.58 4.97 -6.53
N GLU A 36 -23.57 6.26 -6.87
CA GLU A 36 -24.48 6.80 -7.89
C GLU A 36 -24.03 6.46 -9.30
N LYS A 37 -22.71 6.30 -9.53
CA LYS A 37 -22.09 6.02 -10.82
C LYS A 37 -20.76 5.31 -10.64
N LEU A 38 -20.18 4.84 -11.74
CA LEU A 38 -18.78 4.48 -11.83
C LEU A 38 -17.93 5.73 -12.16
N VAL A 39 -16.63 5.65 -11.88
CA VAL A 39 -15.65 6.66 -12.25
C VAL A 39 -14.49 6.00 -12.98
N GLU A 40 -13.99 6.65 -14.02
CA GLU A 40 -12.79 6.23 -14.73
C GLU A 40 -11.57 6.32 -13.81
N ILE A 41 -10.70 5.34 -13.92
CA ILE A 41 -9.45 5.26 -13.18
C ILE A 41 -8.28 5.15 -14.15
N SER A 42 -7.13 5.65 -13.74
CA SER A 42 -5.92 5.70 -14.57
C SER A 42 -4.83 4.71 -14.13
N HIS A 43 -5.00 4.12 -12.96
CA HIS A 43 -4.05 3.18 -12.36
C HIS A 43 -4.76 2.25 -11.36
N ALA A 44 -4.53 0.95 -11.52
CA ALA A 44 -4.95 -0.06 -10.57
C ALA A 44 -3.76 -0.75 -9.89
N HIS A 45 -3.94 -1.15 -8.64
CA HIS A 45 -2.95 -1.90 -7.87
C HIS A 45 -3.60 -3.11 -7.20
N VAL A 46 -3.29 -4.29 -7.71
CA VAL A 46 -3.93 -5.56 -7.34
C VAL A 46 -3.20 -6.18 -6.15
N SER A 47 -3.96 -6.64 -5.15
CA SER A 47 -3.47 -7.44 -4.02
C SER A 47 -3.96 -8.89 -4.11
N GLY A 48 -3.58 -9.74 -3.15
CA GLY A 48 -3.91 -11.16 -3.21
C GLY A 48 -3.08 -11.91 -4.26
N VAL A 49 -1.79 -11.60 -4.36
CA VAL A 49 -0.87 -12.22 -5.33
C VAL A 49 -0.11 -13.42 -4.76
N SER A 50 -0.25 -13.66 -3.45
CA SER A 50 0.42 -14.72 -2.72
C SER A 50 -0.38 -16.01 -2.78
N TYR A 51 0.27 -17.12 -3.10
CA TYR A 51 -0.32 -18.45 -3.03
C TYR A 51 -0.85 -18.76 -1.62
N PHE A 52 -0.16 -18.31 -0.56
CA PHE A 52 -0.63 -18.45 0.82
C PHE A 52 -1.94 -17.71 1.12
N ASN A 53 -2.32 -16.74 0.29
CA ASN A 53 -3.58 -16.02 0.47
C ASN A 53 -4.70 -16.57 -0.42
N ILE A 54 -4.39 -16.95 -1.65
CA ILE A 54 -5.43 -17.28 -2.64
C ILE A 54 -5.59 -18.78 -2.91
N GLY A 55 -4.61 -19.61 -2.55
CA GLY A 55 -4.68 -21.06 -2.72
C GLY A 55 -4.83 -21.50 -4.19
N ASP A 56 -5.25 -22.75 -4.36
CA ASP A 56 -5.51 -23.33 -5.67
C ASP A 56 -6.76 -22.71 -6.32
N GLU A 57 -7.77 -22.37 -5.51
CA GLU A 57 -9.00 -21.72 -5.97
C GLU A 57 -8.73 -20.36 -6.60
N GLY A 58 -7.77 -19.61 -6.05
CA GLY A 58 -7.31 -18.35 -6.63
C GLY A 58 -6.61 -18.53 -7.98
N ILE A 59 -5.83 -19.61 -8.13
CA ILE A 59 -5.20 -19.95 -9.41
C ILE A 59 -6.28 -20.30 -10.43
N GLU A 60 -7.22 -21.17 -10.07
CA GLU A 60 -8.33 -21.59 -10.95
C GLU A 60 -9.15 -20.39 -11.41
N PHE A 61 -9.45 -19.46 -10.49
CA PHE A 61 -10.13 -18.21 -10.80
C PHE A 61 -9.36 -17.34 -11.80
N LEU A 62 -8.05 -17.16 -11.60
CA LEU A 62 -7.22 -16.38 -12.50
C LEU A 62 -7.10 -17.05 -13.88
N GLU A 63 -6.99 -18.38 -13.94
CA GLU A 63 -6.99 -19.13 -15.20
C GLU A 63 -8.32 -19.03 -15.94
N ASP A 64 -9.45 -19.07 -15.23
CA ASP A 64 -10.77 -18.86 -15.80
C ASP A 64 -10.89 -17.45 -16.41
N LEU A 65 -10.39 -16.42 -15.73
CA LEU A 65 -10.33 -15.06 -16.29
C LEU A 65 -9.50 -15.01 -17.59
N VAL A 66 -8.36 -15.68 -17.64
CA VAL A 66 -7.55 -15.78 -18.87
C VAL A 66 -8.34 -16.45 -19.99
N LYS A 67 -9.03 -17.57 -19.70
CA LYS A 67 -9.87 -18.27 -20.69
C LYS A 67 -10.98 -17.38 -21.23
N LYS A 68 -11.53 -16.48 -20.41
CA LYS A 68 -12.53 -15.47 -20.79
C LYS A 68 -11.95 -14.26 -21.54
N GLY A 69 -10.64 -14.25 -21.80
CA GLY A 69 -9.95 -13.20 -22.54
C GLY A 69 -9.59 -11.97 -21.71
N ALA A 70 -9.39 -12.10 -20.39
CA ALA A 70 -9.08 -10.97 -19.53
C ALA A 70 -7.83 -10.21 -19.96
N LYS A 71 -7.96 -8.89 -20.08
CA LYS A 71 -6.90 -7.92 -20.25
C LYS A 71 -7.19 -6.67 -19.43
N THR A 72 -6.18 -6.15 -18.74
CA THR A 72 -6.27 -4.84 -18.11
C THR A 72 -6.37 -3.75 -19.18
N SER A 73 -7.24 -2.77 -18.97
CA SER A 73 -7.43 -1.65 -19.92
C SER A 73 -6.64 -0.40 -19.54
N ILE A 74 -6.03 -0.41 -18.35
CA ILE A 74 -5.25 0.70 -17.79
C ILE A 74 -3.93 0.18 -17.20
N TYR A 75 -3.00 1.10 -16.92
CA TYR A 75 -1.75 0.75 -16.24
C TYR A 75 -2.05 0.07 -14.92
N THR A 76 -1.58 -1.17 -14.77
CA THR A 76 -1.93 -2.03 -13.64
C THR A 76 -0.68 -2.63 -13.04
N THR A 77 -0.63 -2.55 -11.72
CA THR A 77 0.50 -3.03 -10.90
C THR A 77 0.00 -4.02 -9.86
N ALA A 78 0.91 -4.73 -9.20
CA ALA A 78 0.56 -5.78 -8.25
C ALA A 78 1.40 -5.72 -6.97
N ASN A 79 0.85 -6.21 -5.87
CA ASN A 79 1.58 -6.33 -4.61
C ASN A 79 2.80 -7.26 -4.74
N PRO A 80 3.71 -7.29 -3.74
CA PRO A 80 4.82 -8.22 -3.72
C PRO A 80 4.32 -9.68 -3.68
N ALA A 81 4.99 -10.56 -4.42
CA ALA A 81 4.81 -12.00 -4.24
C ALA A 81 5.37 -12.44 -2.87
N SER A 82 4.87 -13.55 -2.33
CA SER A 82 5.26 -14.04 -1.00
C SER A 82 6.55 -14.87 -0.97
N ILE A 83 7.23 -15.02 -2.11
CA ILE A 83 8.45 -15.84 -2.24
C ILE A 83 9.48 -15.04 -3.04
N ALA A 84 10.63 -14.76 -2.44
CA ALA A 84 11.80 -14.33 -3.19
C ALA A 84 12.29 -15.47 -4.09
N PHE A 85 12.37 -15.20 -5.40
CA PHE A 85 12.90 -16.15 -6.39
C PHE A 85 14.43 -16.18 -6.45
N LEU A 86 15.11 -15.87 -5.35
CA LEU A 86 16.56 -16.03 -5.25
C LEU A 86 16.92 -17.47 -4.91
N ASP A 87 18.00 -17.98 -5.50
CA ASP A 87 18.47 -19.35 -5.30
C ASP A 87 18.73 -19.69 -3.82
N LYS A 88 19.13 -18.71 -3.00
CA LYS A 88 19.42 -18.89 -1.56
C LYS A 88 18.18 -19.23 -0.71
N PHE A 89 16.97 -18.94 -1.19
CA PHE A 89 15.70 -19.21 -0.48
C PHE A 89 14.89 -20.35 -1.08
N ARG A 90 15.45 -21.03 -2.09
CA ARG A 90 14.79 -22.16 -2.75
C ARG A 90 14.45 -23.30 -1.79
N ASP A 91 15.27 -23.49 -0.75
CA ASP A 91 15.08 -24.54 0.25
C ASP A 91 14.10 -24.14 1.38
N SER A 92 13.67 -22.88 1.42
CA SER A 92 12.71 -22.38 2.43
C SER A 92 11.27 -22.78 2.12
N TYR A 93 10.98 -23.22 0.90
CA TYR A 93 9.63 -23.57 0.44
C TYR A 93 9.64 -24.86 -0.38
N SER A 94 8.51 -25.59 -0.39
CA SER A 94 8.39 -26.76 -1.26
C SER A 94 8.44 -26.35 -2.74
N ALA A 95 8.98 -27.23 -3.58
CA ALA A 95 9.03 -27.00 -5.02
C ALA A 95 7.62 -26.76 -5.61
N GLU A 96 6.60 -27.42 -5.06
CA GLU A 96 5.20 -27.23 -5.45
C GLU A 96 4.72 -25.80 -5.18
N ILE A 97 4.97 -25.26 -3.99
CA ILE A 97 4.57 -23.89 -3.62
C ILE A 97 5.27 -22.87 -4.52
N ILE A 98 6.55 -23.08 -4.83
CA ILE A 98 7.31 -22.19 -5.74
C ILE A 98 6.69 -22.20 -7.14
N VAL A 99 6.34 -23.38 -7.68
CA VAL A 99 5.70 -23.51 -8.99
C VAL A 99 4.35 -22.80 -9.01
N LYS A 100 3.52 -23.01 -7.97
CA LYS A 100 2.20 -22.37 -7.87
C LYS A 100 2.30 -20.85 -7.74
N GLN A 101 3.25 -20.33 -6.96
CA GLN A 101 3.49 -18.89 -6.86
C GLN A 101 3.97 -18.28 -8.19
N ARG A 102 4.86 -18.96 -8.93
CA ARG A 102 5.27 -18.51 -10.28
C ARG A 102 4.09 -18.50 -11.24
N LYS A 103 3.25 -19.53 -11.21
CA LYS A 103 2.05 -19.62 -12.05
C LYS A 103 1.12 -18.42 -11.83
N ILE A 104 0.91 -17.98 -10.58
CA ILE A 104 0.11 -16.78 -10.28
C ILE A 104 0.71 -15.55 -10.97
N ILE A 105 2.02 -15.33 -10.82
CA ILE A 105 2.72 -14.19 -11.41
C ILE A 105 2.62 -14.20 -12.93
N ASP A 106 2.86 -15.36 -13.55
CA ASP A 106 2.81 -15.52 -15.01
C ASP A 106 1.40 -15.24 -15.55
N ILE A 107 0.35 -15.72 -14.87
CA ILE A 107 -1.04 -15.41 -15.23
C ILE A 107 -1.29 -13.91 -15.13
N LEU A 108 -0.91 -13.27 -14.02
CA LEU A 108 -1.09 -11.83 -13.81
C LEU A 108 -0.37 -10.99 -14.88
N ILE A 109 0.86 -11.36 -15.25
CA ILE A 109 1.58 -10.71 -16.34
C ILE A 109 0.86 -10.94 -17.67
N SER A 110 0.36 -12.15 -17.92
CA SER A 110 -0.34 -12.49 -19.16
C SER A 110 -1.62 -11.67 -19.37
N ILE A 111 -2.31 -11.24 -18.30
CA ILE A 111 -3.50 -10.39 -18.38
C ILE A 111 -3.16 -8.88 -18.43
N GLY A 112 -1.87 -8.51 -18.40
CA GLY A 112 -1.42 -7.12 -18.60
C GLY A 112 -0.98 -6.38 -17.32
N ILE A 113 -0.71 -7.09 -16.22
CA ILE A 113 -0.01 -6.49 -15.08
C ILE A 113 1.46 -6.27 -15.44
N ASP A 114 2.01 -5.11 -15.11
CA ASP A 114 3.42 -4.81 -15.38
C ASP A 114 4.33 -5.78 -14.62
N ARG A 115 5.14 -6.53 -15.38
CA ARG A 115 6.10 -7.50 -14.86
C ARG A 115 7.08 -6.93 -13.84
N LYS A 116 7.39 -5.64 -13.88
CA LYS A 116 8.33 -5.00 -12.94
C LYS A 116 7.65 -4.49 -11.66
N SER A 117 6.32 -4.61 -11.58
CA SER A 117 5.53 -3.83 -10.64
C SER A 117 5.18 -4.50 -9.32
N PHE A 118 5.71 -5.69 -9.04
CA PHE A 118 5.46 -6.44 -7.81
C PHE A 118 6.08 -5.73 -6.60
N THR A 119 5.32 -4.82 -6.01
CA THR A 119 5.75 -3.96 -4.92
C THR A 119 4.57 -3.36 -4.15
N CYS A 120 4.70 -3.14 -2.84
CA CYS A 120 3.67 -2.47 -2.05
C CYS A 120 3.76 -0.92 -2.14
N ILE A 121 4.70 -0.39 -2.93
CA ILE A 121 4.91 1.06 -3.15
C ILE A 121 4.66 1.48 -4.61
N PRO A 122 3.46 1.21 -5.19
CA PRO A 122 3.18 1.44 -6.62
C PRO A 122 3.36 2.89 -7.06
N TYR A 123 3.22 3.86 -6.15
CA TYR A 123 3.47 5.28 -6.38
C TYR A 123 4.91 5.62 -6.77
N LYS A 124 5.88 4.73 -6.53
CA LYS A 124 7.26 4.89 -7.00
C LYS A 124 7.45 4.47 -8.47
N LEU A 125 6.54 3.66 -9.01
CA LEU A 125 6.55 3.25 -10.42
C LEU A 125 5.83 4.28 -11.30
N LYS A 126 4.67 4.72 -10.84
CA LYS A 126 3.90 5.81 -11.44
C LYS A 126 3.31 6.61 -10.30
N THR A 127 3.76 7.85 -10.12
CA THR A 127 3.27 8.73 -9.06
C THR A 127 1.93 9.33 -9.47
N PRO A 128 0.83 9.04 -8.74
CA PRO A 128 -0.44 9.71 -8.97
C PRO A 128 -0.36 11.23 -8.83
N VAL A 129 -1.21 11.93 -9.57
CA VAL A 129 -1.41 13.38 -9.43
C VAL A 129 -2.59 13.70 -8.51
N LEU A 130 -2.63 14.95 -8.03
CA LEU A 130 -3.70 15.45 -7.16
C LEU A 130 -5.08 15.26 -7.81
N GLY A 131 -6.01 14.63 -7.08
CA GLY A 131 -7.38 14.37 -7.52
C GLY A 131 -7.54 13.19 -8.47
N GLU A 132 -6.47 12.50 -8.85
CA GLU A 132 -6.53 11.34 -9.75
C GLU A 132 -7.28 10.18 -9.11
N HIS A 133 -8.20 9.56 -9.86
CA HIS A 133 -8.97 8.41 -9.41
C HIS A 133 -8.21 7.10 -9.67
N LEU A 134 -8.04 6.29 -8.62
CA LEU A 134 -7.30 5.02 -8.67
C LEU A 134 -8.11 3.88 -8.05
N ALA A 135 -7.75 2.63 -8.35
CA ALA A 135 -8.29 1.44 -7.67
C ALA A 135 -7.17 0.60 -7.07
N TRP A 136 -6.81 0.87 -5.81
CA TRP A 136 -5.67 0.23 -5.15
C TRP A 136 -6.12 -0.64 -3.97
N ALA A 137 -5.57 -1.85 -3.89
CA ALA A 137 -5.92 -2.83 -2.86
C ALA A 137 -4.85 -3.03 -1.78
N GLU A 138 -3.73 -2.30 -1.86
CA GLU A 138 -2.67 -2.30 -0.84
C GLU A 138 -2.92 -1.18 0.17
N SER A 139 -3.16 -1.52 1.44
CA SER A 139 -3.60 -0.56 2.45
C SER A 139 -2.58 0.55 2.70
N SER A 140 -1.29 0.22 2.75
CA SER A 140 -0.22 1.19 2.94
C SER A 140 -0.10 2.15 1.76
N ALA A 141 -0.35 1.67 0.54
CA ALA A 141 -0.34 2.48 -0.67
C ALA A 141 -1.58 3.37 -0.79
N VAL A 142 -2.75 2.85 -0.41
CA VAL A 142 -4.02 3.60 -0.40
C VAL A 142 -3.91 4.83 0.50
N ILE A 143 -3.48 4.64 1.75
CA ILE A 143 -3.37 5.75 2.68
C ILE A 143 -2.31 6.77 2.21
N TYR A 144 -1.19 6.31 1.64
CA TYR A 144 -0.17 7.18 1.08
C TYR A 144 -0.69 8.00 -0.11
N ALA A 145 -1.41 7.37 -1.04
CA ALA A 145 -1.98 8.05 -2.20
C ALA A 145 -3.00 9.11 -1.79
N ASN A 146 -3.88 8.80 -0.85
CA ASN A 146 -4.87 9.74 -0.33
C ASN A 146 -4.21 10.89 0.46
N SER A 147 -3.30 10.56 1.40
CA SER A 147 -2.72 11.53 2.34
C SER A 147 -1.62 12.40 1.75
N ILE A 148 -0.70 11.82 0.99
CA ILE A 148 0.51 12.51 0.54
C ILE A 148 0.31 13.08 -0.87
N LEU A 149 -0.31 12.31 -1.76
CA LEU A 149 -0.46 12.70 -3.16
C LEU A 149 -1.79 13.40 -3.44
N GLY A 150 -2.77 13.28 -2.53
CA GLY A 150 -4.12 13.80 -2.73
C GLY A 150 -4.87 13.09 -3.88
N ALA A 151 -4.43 11.90 -4.26
CA ALA A 151 -5.19 11.04 -5.15
C ALA A 151 -6.44 10.51 -4.42
N LYS A 152 -7.35 9.91 -5.19
CA LYS A 152 -8.65 9.44 -4.71
C LYS A 152 -8.75 7.95 -4.95
N THR A 153 -8.64 7.17 -3.87
CA THR A 153 -8.80 5.71 -3.96
C THR A 153 -9.37 5.12 -2.69
N ASN A 154 -10.28 4.16 -2.86
CA ASN A 154 -10.79 3.34 -1.76
C ASN A 154 -9.75 2.29 -1.34
N ARG A 155 -9.99 1.64 -0.19
CA ARG A 155 -9.33 0.37 0.13
C ARG A 155 -10.03 -0.75 -0.64
N GLU A 156 -9.62 -0.97 -1.88
CA GLU A 156 -10.19 -1.99 -2.74
C GLU A 156 -9.85 -3.40 -2.23
N GLY A 157 -10.71 -4.38 -2.52
CA GLY A 157 -10.35 -5.79 -2.39
C GLY A 157 -9.47 -6.23 -3.56
N GLY A 158 -8.64 -7.28 -3.38
CA GLY A 158 -7.77 -7.78 -4.45
C GLY A 158 -8.52 -8.12 -5.74
N VAL A 159 -9.67 -8.82 -5.61
CA VAL A 159 -10.54 -9.13 -6.74
C VAL A 159 -11.20 -7.88 -7.33
N THR A 160 -11.69 -6.94 -6.52
CA THR A 160 -12.36 -5.74 -7.04
C THR A 160 -11.37 -4.82 -7.75
N ALA A 161 -10.14 -4.69 -7.26
CA ALA A 161 -9.07 -3.96 -7.94
C ALA A 161 -8.70 -4.60 -9.29
N LEU A 162 -8.66 -5.93 -9.38
CA LEU A 162 -8.43 -6.62 -10.65
C LEU A 162 -9.58 -6.41 -11.65
N MET A 163 -10.84 -6.48 -11.19
CA MET A 163 -12.00 -6.17 -12.03
C MET A 163 -11.99 -4.71 -12.48
N ALA A 164 -11.63 -3.79 -11.59
CA ALA A 164 -11.47 -2.38 -11.91
C ALA A 164 -10.37 -2.14 -12.95
N ALA A 165 -9.24 -2.88 -12.86
CA ALA A 165 -8.15 -2.84 -13.83
C ALA A 165 -8.58 -3.29 -15.24
N ILE A 166 -9.43 -4.32 -15.33
CA ILE A 166 -10.01 -4.81 -16.58
C ILE A 166 -11.00 -3.77 -17.13
N ALA A 167 -11.88 -3.24 -16.29
CA ALA A 167 -12.93 -2.29 -16.69
C ALA A 167 -12.46 -0.85 -16.92
N GLY A 168 -11.30 -0.47 -16.37
CA GLY A 168 -10.82 0.91 -16.33
C GLY A 168 -11.69 1.83 -15.47
N ARG A 169 -12.51 1.26 -14.59
CA ARG A 169 -13.49 1.98 -13.77
C ARG A 169 -13.65 1.36 -12.38
N THR A 170 -13.96 2.18 -11.38
CA THR A 170 -14.38 1.74 -10.03
C THR A 170 -15.61 2.52 -9.56
N CYS A 171 -16.13 2.20 -8.38
CA CYS A 171 -17.29 2.86 -7.79
C CYS A 171 -16.96 4.31 -7.40
N PHE A 172 -17.78 5.27 -7.85
CA PHE A 172 -17.70 6.65 -7.37
C PHE A 172 -18.36 6.77 -5.98
N SER A 173 -17.65 6.27 -4.98
CA SER A 173 -18.06 6.23 -3.57
C SER A 173 -16.85 6.29 -2.65
N GLY A 174 -17.08 6.42 -1.34
CA GLY A 174 -16.00 6.43 -0.35
C GLY A 174 -15.03 7.58 -0.58
N MET A 175 -13.74 7.29 -0.69
CA MET A 175 -12.66 8.29 -0.84
C MET A 175 -12.62 8.97 -2.21
N HIS A 176 -13.45 8.54 -3.16
CA HIS A 176 -13.64 9.27 -4.42
C HIS A 176 -14.50 10.53 -4.24
N LEU A 177 -15.29 10.59 -3.16
CA LEU A 177 -16.18 11.70 -2.82
C LEU A 177 -15.46 12.69 -1.90
N ASP A 178 -15.52 14.00 -2.21
CA ASP A 178 -14.82 15.04 -1.42
C ASP A 178 -15.42 15.20 -0.02
N GLU A 179 -16.74 15.06 0.10
CA GLU A 179 -17.47 15.13 1.36
C GLU A 179 -16.98 14.08 2.37
N ASN A 180 -16.59 12.90 1.89
CA ASN A 180 -16.09 11.81 2.71
C ASN A 180 -14.63 11.98 3.12
N ARG A 181 -13.94 13.03 2.67
CA ARG A 181 -12.52 13.30 2.99
C ARG A 181 -12.35 14.35 4.08
N CYS A 182 -13.45 14.88 4.61
CA CYS A 182 -13.42 15.84 5.71
C CYS A 182 -12.88 15.22 7.00
N PRO A 183 -11.99 15.91 7.73
CA PRO A 183 -11.53 15.40 9.02
C PRO A 183 -12.66 15.40 10.04
N THR A 184 -12.63 14.39 10.92
CA THR A 184 -13.61 14.18 12.00
C THR A 184 -13.00 14.35 13.39
N GLU A 185 -11.68 14.26 13.50
CA GLU A 185 -10.92 14.36 14.75
C GLU A 185 -9.59 15.09 14.49
N THR A 186 -9.02 15.70 15.52
CA THR A 186 -7.67 16.30 15.48
C THR A 186 -6.73 15.54 16.40
N ILE A 187 -5.63 15.03 15.86
CA ILE A 187 -4.57 14.41 16.63
C ILE A 187 -3.43 15.40 16.78
N VAL A 188 -2.98 15.62 18.02
CA VAL A 188 -1.86 16.51 18.34
C VAL A 188 -0.71 15.69 18.92
N ILE A 189 0.44 15.75 18.25
CA ILE A 189 1.69 15.11 18.67
C ILE A 189 2.64 16.20 19.11
N ASP A 190 2.74 16.42 20.43
CA ASP A 190 3.47 17.54 21.03
C ASP A 190 4.97 17.27 21.24
N PHE A 191 5.46 16.11 20.79
CA PHE A 191 6.88 15.75 20.81
C PHE A 191 7.42 15.53 19.38
N PRO A 192 8.71 15.78 19.13
CA PRO A 192 9.26 15.64 17.79
C PRO A 192 9.48 14.17 17.43
N ILE A 193 9.16 13.83 16.18
CA ILE A 193 9.47 12.54 15.56
C ILE A 193 10.91 12.60 15.02
N ARG A 194 11.77 11.68 15.45
CA ARG A 194 13.22 11.70 15.18
C ARG A 194 13.72 10.53 14.37
N SER A 195 12.94 9.47 14.22
CA SER A 195 13.35 8.27 13.49
C SER A 195 12.19 7.56 12.80
N ILE A 196 12.53 6.65 11.88
CA ILE A 196 11.56 5.76 11.22
C ILE A 196 10.85 4.88 12.26
N ALA A 197 11.58 4.37 13.25
CA ALA A 197 11.01 3.51 14.31
C ALA A 197 10.00 4.28 15.17
N GLU A 198 10.34 5.50 15.60
CA GLU A 198 9.40 6.37 16.34
C GLU A 198 8.15 6.65 15.49
N ALA A 199 8.33 7.01 14.21
CA ALA A 199 7.21 7.26 13.30
C ALA A 199 6.30 6.03 13.14
N SER A 200 6.88 4.85 12.98
CA SER A 200 6.13 3.60 12.93
C SER A 200 5.39 3.30 14.23
N ALA A 201 6.02 3.48 15.39
CA ALA A 201 5.40 3.26 16.69
C ALA A 201 4.21 4.20 16.92
N ILE A 202 4.39 5.49 16.62
CA ILE A 202 3.33 6.50 16.70
C ILE A 202 2.20 6.14 15.74
N GLY A 203 2.50 5.77 14.49
CA GLY A 203 1.47 5.38 13.52
C GLY A 203 0.65 4.19 13.99
N LEU A 204 1.28 3.13 14.51
CA LEU A 204 0.58 1.96 15.09
C LEU A 204 -0.33 2.37 16.24
N TYR A 205 0.17 3.21 17.15
CA TYR A 205 -0.59 3.70 18.30
C TYR A 205 -1.81 4.51 17.84
N ILE A 206 -1.59 5.50 16.98
CA ILE A 206 -2.68 6.33 16.43
C ILE A 206 -3.71 5.46 15.71
N GLY A 207 -3.29 4.45 14.94
CA GLY A 207 -4.22 3.54 14.27
C GLY A 207 -5.18 2.80 15.23
N ASN A 208 -4.76 2.52 16.46
CA ASN A 208 -5.65 1.92 17.48
C ASN A 208 -6.66 2.92 18.06
N VAL A 209 -6.32 4.22 18.05
CA VAL A 209 -7.10 5.28 18.69
C VAL A 209 -8.10 5.90 17.72
N VAL A 210 -7.70 6.12 16.46
CA VAL A 210 -8.54 6.81 15.46
C VAL A 210 -9.82 6.05 15.15
N ARG A 211 -10.87 6.81 14.83
CA ARG A 211 -12.20 6.27 14.49
C ARG A 211 -12.74 6.81 13.16
N GLY A 212 -12.19 7.91 12.66
CA GLY A 212 -12.55 8.50 11.37
C GLY A 212 -11.33 9.00 10.60
N ILE A 213 -11.41 10.22 10.07
CA ILE A 213 -10.34 10.86 9.30
C ILE A 213 -9.62 11.86 10.21
N PRO A 214 -8.40 11.55 10.67
CA PRO A 214 -7.67 12.43 11.55
C PRO A 214 -7.01 13.58 10.77
N TYR A 215 -7.14 14.80 11.31
CA TYR A 215 -6.24 15.91 11.03
C TYR A 215 -5.07 15.85 12.00
N ILE A 216 -3.84 15.65 11.53
CA ILE A 216 -2.66 15.43 12.37
C ILE A 216 -1.77 16.66 12.38
N LYS A 217 -1.48 17.14 13.59
CA LYS A 217 -0.41 18.09 13.85
C LYS A 217 0.78 17.34 14.43
N MET A 218 1.88 17.35 13.71
CA MET A 218 3.12 16.72 14.15
C MET A 218 4.34 17.52 13.69
N LYS A 219 5.43 17.39 14.43
CA LYS A 219 6.73 17.97 14.07
C LYS A 219 7.72 16.85 13.82
N MET A 220 8.37 16.88 12.67
CA MET A 220 9.44 15.95 12.33
C MET A 220 10.79 16.65 12.46
N TYR A 221 11.73 16.02 13.15
CA TYR A 221 13.12 16.46 13.27
C TYR A 221 14.03 15.36 12.70
N ILE A 222 14.04 15.28 11.38
CA ILE A 222 14.68 14.24 10.58
C ILE A 222 15.40 14.88 9.40
N ASP A 223 16.36 14.16 8.81
CA ASP A 223 16.95 14.54 7.52
C ASP A 223 15.82 14.65 6.47
N GLU A 224 15.79 15.76 5.72
CA GLU A 224 14.79 15.98 4.67
C GLU A 224 14.80 14.85 3.62
N LYS A 225 15.96 14.22 3.37
CA LYS A 225 16.08 13.06 2.47
C LYS A 225 15.35 11.82 3.00
N LEU A 226 15.17 11.69 4.32
CA LEU A 226 14.43 10.60 4.96
C LEU A 226 12.95 10.90 5.17
N LYS A 227 12.51 12.13 4.91
CA LYS A 227 11.14 12.57 5.22
C LYS A 227 10.06 11.72 4.54
N ASN A 228 10.25 11.38 3.27
CA ASN A 228 9.30 10.52 2.55
C ASN A 228 9.28 9.09 3.12
N VAL A 229 10.43 8.55 3.55
CA VAL A 229 10.50 7.24 4.19
C VAL A 229 9.78 7.26 5.53
N VAL A 230 10.02 8.30 6.35
CA VAL A 230 9.36 8.48 7.65
C VAL A 230 7.85 8.62 7.52
N LEU A 231 7.37 9.46 6.59
CA LEU A 231 5.95 9.62 6.31
C LEU A 231 5.31 8.31 5.83
N ARG A 232 6.00 7.59 4.93
CA ARG A 232 5.53 6.29 4.44
C ARG A 232 5.45 5.26 5.56
N SER A 233 6.45 5.18 6.43
CA SER A 233 6.48 4.27 7.57
C SER A 233 5.42 4.61 8.63
N PHE A 234 5.18 5.90 8.90
CA PHE A 234 4.10 6.37 9.76
C PHE A 234 2.72 5.96 9.23
N LEU A 235 2.44 6.24 7.95
CA LEU A 235 1.14 5.95 7.36
C LEU A 235 0.90 4.45 7.20
N ALA A 236 1.91 3.68 6.80
CA ALA A 236 1.79 2.23 6.65
C ALA A 236 1.51 1.53 7.97
N SER A 237 2.16 1.96 9.05
CA SER A 237 1.96 1.39 10.37
C SER A 237 0.58 1.76 10.92
N LEU A 238 0.11 3.00 10.70
CA LEU A 238 -1.26 3.41 11.01
C LEU A 238 -2.31 2.58 10.25
N ALA A 239 -2.09 2.33 8.95
CA ALA A 239 -2.98 1.52 8.13
C ALA A 239 -2.98 0.02 8.50
N SER A 240 -1.99 -0.42 9.30
CA SER A 240 -1.87 -1.80 9.79
C SER A 240 -2.75 -2.07 11.02
N THR A 241 -3.01 -1.04 11.84
CA THR A 241 -3.87 -1.14 13.04
C THR A 241 -5.22 -0.47 12.90
N SER A 242 -5.49 0.16 11.74
CA SER A 242 -6.77 0.83 11.46
C SER A 242 -7.32 0.54 10.07
N SER A 243 -8.62 0.77 9.90
CA SER A 243 -9.28 0.83 8.59
C SER A 243 -9.16 2.20 7.91
N CYS A 244 -8.43 3.16 8.52
CA CYS A 244 -8.35 4.55 8.07
C CYS A 244 -7.74 4.64 6.66
N PRO A 245 -8.45 5.19 5.66
CA PRO A 245 -7.96 5.28 4.29
C PRO A 245 -7.27 6.62 3.97
N LEU A 246 -7.42 7.62 4.85
CA LEU A 246 -6.93 8.99 4.66
C LEU A 246 -6.60 9.62 6.02
N VAL A 247 -5.43 10.22 6.09
CA VAL A 247 -4.98 11.11 7.16
C VAL A 247 -4.62 12.47 6.54
N LEU A 248 -5.03 13.57 7.18
CA LEU A 248 -4.66 14.91 6.74
C LEU A 248 -3.55 15.45 7.63
N ILE A 249 -2.32 15.49 7.12
CA ILE A 249 -1.16 15.96 7.88
C ILE A 249 -0.93 17.45 7.59
N GLU A 250 -0.93 18.27 8.64
CA GLU A 250 -0.67 19.71 8.54
C GLU A 250 0.68 20.00 7.85
N GLY A 251 0.66 20.85 6.82
CA GLY A 251 1.86 21.23 6.06
C GLY A 251 2.44 20.14 5.15
N VAL A 252 1.81 18.96 5.05
CA VAL A 252 2.23 17.85 4.20
C VAL A 252 1.14 17.45 3.21
N SER A 253 -0.07 17.18 3.69
CA SER A 253 -1.17 16.75 2.83
C SER A 253 -1.71 17.91 1.99
N PRO A 254 -1.87 17.76 0.66
CA PRO A 254 -2.39 18.83 -0.20
C PRO A 254 -3.77 19.36 0.23
N GLU A 255 -4.62 18.48 0.77
CA GLU A 255 -5.97 18.81 1.21
C GLU A 255 -6.04 19.41 2.62
N ALA A 256 -4.99 19.28 3.45
CA ALA A 256 -5.02 19.74 4.83
C ALA A 256 -5.29 21.25 4.93
N GLN A 257 -4.77 22.04 3.99
CA GLN A 257 -4.95 23.50 3.98
C GLN A 257 -6.44 23.92 3.94
N LYS A 258 -7.32 23.09 3.34
CA LYS A 258 -8.76 23.36 3.26
C LYS A 258 -9.46 23.28 4.63
N TYR A 259 -8.83 22.63 5.60
CA TYR A 259 -9.43 22.28 6.88
C TYR A 259 -8.74 22.93 8.09
N VAL A 260 -7.82 23.88 7.86
CA VAL A 260 -7.10 24.61 8.93
C VAL A 260 -8.07 25.24 9.92
N ASP A 261 -9.12 25.91 9.44
CA ASP A 261 -10.10 26.52 10.34
C ASP A 261 -11.03 25.49 10.99
N LYS A 262 -11.40 24.45 10.24
CA LYS A 262 -12.36 23.42 10.67
C LYS A 262 -11.80 22.49 11.74
N HIS A 263 -10.50 22.17 11.70
CA HIS A 263 -9.92 21.23 12.65
C HIS A 263 -9.98 21.77 14.09
N SER A 264 -9.97 23.10 14.28
CA SER A 264 -9.95 23.72 15.61
C SER A 264 -11.22 23.44 16.43
N SER A 265 -12.34 23.16 15.76
CA SER A 265 -13.63 22.80 16.37
C SER A 265 -13.85 21.30 16.55
N LEU A 266 -12.94 20.45 16.06
CA LEU A 266 -13.04 18.99 16.21
C LEU A 266 -12.56 18.55 17.59
N GLU A 267 -12.99 17.35 17.99
CA GLU A 267 -12.43 16.67 19.17
C GLU A 267 -10.91 16.56 19.02
N LYS A 268 -10.18 16.89 20.09
CA LYS A 268 -8.73 16.87 20.13
C LYS A 268 -8.24 15.70 20.96
N ILE A 269 -7.40 14.88 20.36
CA ILE A 269 -6.72 13.76 21.01
C ILE A 269 -5.24 14.12 21.05
N SER A 270 -4.72 14.35 22.25
CA SER A 270 -3.27 14.56 22.45
C SER A 270 -2.61 13.20 22.65
N ILE A 271 -1.48 13.00 21.96
CA ILE A 271 -0.68 11.79 22.05
C ILE A 271 0.51 12.08 22.96
N ASP A 272 0.63 11.36 24.06
CA ASP A 272 1.80 11.41 24.93
C ASP A 272 2.87 10.42 24.45
N PHE A 273 4.13 10.86 24.49
CA PHE A 273 5.28 10.01 24.17
C PHE A 273 5.31 8.75 25.05
N LYS A 274 4.91 8.87 26.33
CA LYS A 274 4.90 7.75 27.28
C LYS A 274 3.91 6.66 26.88
N ASP A 275 2.76 7.03 26.30
CA ASP A 275 1.77 6.06 25.85
C ASP A 275 2.26 5.29 24.63
N VAL A 276 2.89 6.00 23.67
CA VAL A 276 3.54 5.39 22.51
C VAL A 276 4.67 4.47 22.94
N GLN A 277 5.51 4.91 23.87
CA GLN A 277 6.63 4.11 24.39
C GLN A 277 6.13 2.84 25.07
N THR A 278 5.13 2.95 25.95
CA THR A 278 4.55 1.80 26.65
C THR A 278 3.94 0.81 25.67
N PHE A 279 3.25 1.31 24.64
CA PHE A 279 2.72 0.49 23.57
C PHE A 279 3.83 -0.20 22.78
N PHE A 280 4.90 0.51 22.43
CA PHE A 280 6.03 -0.05 21.69
C PHE A 280 6.82 -1.09 22.49
N ASP A 281 7.09 -0.84 23.77
CA ASP A 281 7.81 -1.76 24.65
C ASP A 281 7.05 -3.09 24.84
N SER A 282 5.72 -3.07 24.70
CA SER A 282 4.89 -4.28 24.72
C SER A 282 5.10 -5.17 23.47
N MET A 283 5.69 -4.63 22.41
CA MET A 283 5.94 -5.29 21.13
C MET A 283 7.45 -5.60 20.99
N CYS A 284 7.94 -6.65 21.64
CA CYS A 284 9.32 -7.10 21.46
C CYS A 284 9.44 -8.13 20.31
N SER A 285 10.32 -7.86 19.36
CA SER A 285 10.77 -8.83 18.35
C SER A 285 12.30 -8.86 18.30
N PRO A 286 12.94 -10.05 18.24
CA PRO A 286 14.38 -10.16 18.04
C PRO A 286 14.80 -9.90 16.57
N VAL A 287 13.84 -9.64 15.68
CA VAL A 287 14.08 -9.49 14.23
C VAL A 287 13.93 -8.04 13.82
N LEU A 288 14.98 -7.49 13.21
CA LEU A 288 14.93 -6.20 12.53
C LEU A 288 14.70 -6.42 11.03
N TYR A 289 13.61 -5.82 10.53
CA TYR A 289 13.20 -5.90 9.14
C TYR A 289 12.97 -4.51 8.56
N LEU A 290 13.54 -4.24 7.39
CA LEU A 290 13.34 -3.03 6.61
C LEU A 290 12.70 -3.40 5.26
N GLY A 291 11.80 -2.55 4.77
CA GLY A 291 11.10 -2.82 3.50
C GLY A 291 9.63 -3.25 3.65
N CYS A 292 8.99 -2.95 4.77
CA CYS A 292 7.51 -2.97 4.84
C CYS A 292 6.98 -1.64 5.37
N PRO A 293 6.67 -0.67 4.48
CA PRO A 293 6.68 -0.79 3.01
C PRO A 293 8.08 -0.88 2.41
N HIS A 294 8.17 -1.45 1.19
CA HIS A 294 9.42 -1.58 0.44
C HIS A 294 10.20 -0.26 0.42
N ILE A 295 11.52 -0.41 0.48
CA ILE A 295 12.48 0.68 0.32
C ILE A 295 13.26 0.46 -0.97
N ASP A 296 13.61 1.54 -1.66
CA ASP A 296 14.59 1.46 -2.76
C ASP A 296 16.03 1.43 -2.21
N ILE A 297 17.00 1.19 -3.08
CA ILE A 297 18.41 1.04 -2.69
C ILE A 297 18.98 2.34 -2.13
N ASP A 298 18.59 3.49 -2.69
CA ASP A 298 19.06 4.80 -2.21
C ASP A 298 18.54 5.07 -0.79
N GLU A 299 17.29 4.70 -0.52
CA GLU A 299 16.69 4.75 0.82
C GLU A 299 17.38 3.77 1.79
N LEU A 300 17.71 2.55 1.35
CA LEU A 300 18.47 1.59 2.16
C LEU A 300 19.85 2.12 2.54
N GLU A 301 20.61 2.64 1.59
CA GLU A 301 21.94 3.24 1.86
C GLU A 301 21.84 4.37 2.86
N LEU A 302 20.83 5.23 2.71
CA LEU A 302 20.61 6.36 3.60
C LEU A 302 20.25 5.88 5.01
N ILE A 303 19.40 4.86 5.16
CA ILE A 303 19.05 4.29 6.47
C ILE A 303 20.28 3.68 7.12
N LEU A 304 21.03 2.85 6.38
CA LEU A 304 22.23 2.19 6.90
C LEU A 304 23.26 3.23 7.37
N ARG A 305 23.57 4.22 6.53
CA ARG A 305 24.53 5.28 6.87
C ARG A 305 24.19 6.02 8.16
N ASN A 306 22.90 6.23 8.44
CA ASN A 306 22.46 6.95 9.64
C ASN A 306 22.27 6.05 10.87
N SER A 307 22.22 4.73 10.69
CA SER A 307 21.81 3.81 11.76
C SER A 307 22.85 2.76 12.12
N ILE A 308 23.91 2.59 11.33
CA ILE A 308 24.85 1.45 11.46
C ILE A 308 25.48 1.36 12.85
N GLU A 309 25.89 2.49 13.44
CA GLU A 309 26.47 2.53 14.78
C GLU A 309 25.45 2.14 15.85
N VAL A 310 24.19 2.55 15.70
CA VAL A 310 23.10 2.16 16.61
C VAL A 310 22.83 0.66 16.50
N LEU A 311 22.82 0.11 15.29
CA LEU A 311 22.63 -1.33 15.08
C LEU A 311 23.73 -2.17 15.74
N LYS A 312 24.98 -1.70 15.70
CA LYS A 312 26.11 -2.33 16.42
C LYS A 312 25.94 -2.27 17.93
N ILE A 313 25.55 -1.11 18.48
CA ILE A 313 25.30 -0.94 19.92
C ILE A 313 24.19 -1.90 20.38
N LEU A 314 23.14 -2.07 19.57
CA LEU A 314 22.04 -2.99 19.82
C LEU A 314 22.39 -4.47 19.53
N LYS A 315 23.61 -4.77 19.07
CA LYS A 315 24.09 -6.11 18.73
C LYS A 315 23.19 -6.84 17.73
N ILE A 316 22.67 -6.10 16.74
CA ILE A 316 21.89 -6.68 15.65
C ILE A 316 22.84 -7.44 14.72
N GLU A 317 22.73 -8.76 14.70
CA GLU A 317 23.56 -9.62 13.85
C GLU A 317 22.99 -9.79 12.44
N LYS A 318 21.67 -9.67 12.29
CA LYS A 318 20.96 -9.87 11.02
C LYS A 318 19.97 -8.75 10.75
N LEU A 319 20.02 -8.22 9.53
CA LEU A 319 19.09 -7.22 9.02
C LEU A 319 18.35 -7.82 7.83
N TYR A 320 17.06 -8.06 7.99
CA TYR A 320 16.22 -8.50 6.88
C TYR A 320 15.78 -7.30 6.06
N VAL A 321 15.90 -7.37 4.74
CA VAL A 321 15.58 -6.29 3.83
C VAL A 321 14.70 -6.80 2.70
N SER A 322 13.65 -6.07 2.36
CA SER A 322 12.91 -6.28 1.12
C SER A 322 12.90 -5.00 0.29
N VAL A 323 13.08 -5.19 -1.01
CA VAL A 323 13.11 -4.14 -2.02
C VAL A 323 12.16 -4.53 -3.15
N PRO A 324 11.65 -3.56 -3.91
CA PRO A 324 10.81 -3.85 -5.07
C PRO A 324 11.48 -4.81 -6.05
N MET A 325 10.68 -5.58 -6.79
CA MET A 325 11.20 -6.54 -7.77
C MET A 325 12.16 -5.92 -8.80
N TYR A 326 11.94 -4.65 -9.18
CA TYR A 326 12.83 -3.93 -10.10
C TYR A 326 14.20 -3.53 -9.51
N GLU A 327 14.40 -3.66 -8.19
CA GLU A 327 15.65 -3.40 -7.48
C GLU A 327 16.39 -4.70 -7.09
N GLN A 328 15.84 -5.89 -7.43
CA GLN A 328 16.37 -7.19 -7.02
C GLN A 328 17.83 -7.44 -7.40
N GLU A 329 18.29 -6.94 -8.55
CA GLU A 329 19.70 -7.11 -8.96
C GLU A 329 20.63 -6.19 -8.17
N LYS A 330 20.15 -5.00 -7.78
CA LYS A 330 20.97 -4.01 -7.08
C LYS A 330 21.17 -4.40 -5.61
N ILE A 331 20.16 -4.98 -4.96
CA ILE A 331 20.28 -5.43 -3.56
C ILE A 331 21.36 -6.49 -3.38
N LEU A 332 21.68 -7.28 -4.43
CA LEU A 332 22.73 -8.29 -4.38
C LEU A 332 24.11 -7.72 -3.98
N LYS A 333 24.37 -6.43 -4.24
CA LYS A 333 25.63 -5.77 -3.84
C LYS A 333 25.74 -5.54 -2.33
N TYR A 334 24.62 -5.54 -1.62
CA TYR A 334 24.54 -5.32 -0.18
C TYR A 334 24.34 -6.62 0.59
N ILE A 335 23.95 -7.72 -0.08
CA ILE A 335 23.83 -9.03 0.56
C ILE A 335 25.23 -9.49 1.01
N GLY A 336 25.37 -9.78 2.30
CA GLY A 336 26.64 -10.15 2.90
C GLY A 336 26.83 -9.49 4.27
N SER A 337 28.07 -9.40 4.72
CA SER A 337 28.40 -8.69 5.96
C SER A 337 28.72 -7.23 5.66
N LEU A 338 27.91 -6.31 6.18
CA LEU A 338 28.21 -4.89 6.22
C LEU A 338 28.58 -4.51 7.66
N GLU A 339 29.85 -4.20 7.88
CA GLU A 339 30.38 -3.82 9.21
C GLU A 339 30.02 -4.80 10.34
N GLY A 340 29.95 -6.10 10.02
CA GLY A 340 29.62 -7.16 10.98
C GLY A 340 28.14 -7.55 11.04
N ILE A 341 27.26 -6.90 10.27
CA ILE A 341 25.82 -7.20 10.19
C ILE A 341 25.52 -7.97 8.91
N GLU A 342 24.87 -9.13 9.01
CA GLU A 342 24.41 -9.91 7.85
C GLU A 342 23.14 -9.26 7.26
N ILE A 343 23.22 -8.77 6.02
CA ILE A 343 22.05 -8.30 5.27
C ILE A 343 21.42 -9.49 4.54
N VAL A 344 20.15 -9.75 4.84
CA VAL A 344 19.36 -10.87 4.32
C VAL A 344 18.22 -10.31 3.47
N TYR A 345 18.26 -10.51 2.16
CA TYR A 345 17.16 -10.11 1.26
C TYR A 345 16.00 -11.11 1.34
N LEU A 346 14.76 -10.66 1.47
CA LEU A 346 13.55 -11.49 1.54
C LEU A 346 12.62 -11.36 0.34
#